data_AF-A0A853BIQ6-F1
#
_entry.id   AF-A0A853BIQ6-F1
#
_cell.length_a   1.000
_cell.length_b   1.000
_cell.length_c   1.000
_cell.angle_alpha   90.00
_cell.angle_beta   90.00
_cell.angle_gamma   90.00
#
_symmetry.space_group_name_H-M   'P 1'
#
loop_
_entity.id
_entity.type
_entity.pdbx_description
1 polymer ?
#
loop_
_entity_poly.entity_id
_entity_poly.type
_entity_poly.pdbx_seq_one_letter_code
_entity_poly.pdbx_strand_id
1 'polypeptide(L)' 'MTPLPSREYTPRPLDRDTYERFVAVTLAHRGWCARYSADESGDVYYQAVHHGSGDTVGSYDLDRFALLLAAADAAAAR' A
#
# COMPACT_ATOMS: atom_id res chain seq x y z
N MET A 1 1.04 -13.04 -7.35
CA MET A 1 1.74 -11.80 -7.74
C MET A 1 0.75 -10.93 -8.48
N THR A 2 0.41 -9.76 -7.93
CA THR A 2 -0.34 -8.73 -8.66
C THR A 2 0.67 -7.98 -9.54
N PRO A 3 0.45 -7.81 -10.85
CA PRO A 3 1.37 -7.06 -11.71
C PRO A 3 1.51 -5.63 -11.20
N LEU A 4 2.75 -5.10 -11.22
CA LEU A 4 3.01 -3.69 -10.95
C LEU A 4 2.55 -2.86 -12.17
N PRO A 5 1.97 -1.67 -11.97
CA PRO A 5 1.55 -0.80 -13.06
C PRO A 5 2.76 -0.38 -13.93
N SER A 6 2.56 -0.33 -15.25
CA SER A 6 3.61 -0.02 -16.25
C SER A 6 4.09 1.42 -16.22
N ARG A 7 3.30 2.34 -15.63
CA ARG A 7 3.63 3.76 -15.41
C ARG A 7 2.89 4.28 -14.18
N GLU A 8 3.63 4.88 -13.26
CA GLU A 8 3.10 5.48 -12.04
C GLU A 8 3.30 6.99 -12.06
N TYR A 9 2.31 7.73 -11.57
CA TYR A 9 2.47 9.14 -11.23
C TYR A 9 1.89 9.43 -9.84
N THR A 10 2.24 10.60 -9.29
CA THR A 10 1.65 11.07 -8.03
C THR A 10 0.19 11.45 -8.26
N PRO A 11 -0.79 10.74 -7.68
CA PRO A 11 -2.20 11.05 -7.91
C PRO A 11 -2.55 12.42 -7.35
N ARG A 12 -3.73 12.91 -7.74
CA ARG A 12 -4.36 14.02 -7.01
C ARG A 12 -4.48 13.64 -5.53
N PRO A 13 -4.49 14.61 -4.61
CA PRO A 13 -4.71 14.33 -3.20
C PRO A 13 -5.96 13.47 -3.01
N LEU A 14 -5.82 12.39 -2.23
CA LEU A 14 -6.95 11.57 -1.83
C LEU A 14 -7.96 12.42 -1.06
N ASP A 15 -9.21 11.99 -1.04
CA ASP A 15 -10.16 12.56 -0.10
C ASP A 15 -9.66 12.31 1.34
N ARG A 16 -10.15 13.15 2.25
CA ARG A 16 -9.66 13.17 3.62
C ARG A 16 -9.83 11.83 4.33
N ASP A 17 -10.98 11.19 4.17
CA ASP A 17 -11.30 9.96 4.89
C ASP A 17 -10.44 8.80 4.39
N THR A 18 -10.24 8.70 3.08
CA THR A 18 -9.34 7.72 2.47
C THR A 18 -7.89 7.95 2.90
N TYR A 19 -7.43 9.20 2.93
CA TYR A 19 -6.08 9.53 3.38
C TYR A 19 -5.87 9.18 4.87
N GLU A 20 -6.80 9.56 5.74
CA GLU A 20 -6.73 9.24 7.18
C GLU A 20 -6.70 7.72 7.41
N ARG A 21 -7.50 6.95 6.66
CA ARG A 21 -7.46 5.47 6.71
C ARG A 21 -6.11 4.92 6.25
N PHE A 22 -5.57 5.41 5.14
CA PHE A 22 -4.26 4.99 4.64
C PHE A 22 -3.14 5.28 5.65
N VAL A 23 -3.16 6.46 6.29
CA VAL A 23 -2.22 6.82 7.35
C VAL A 23 -2.37 5.90 8.56
N ALA A 24 -3.59 5.61 8.99
CA ALA A 24 -3.83 4.71 10.12
C ALA A 24 -3.27 3.29 9.86
N VAL A 25 -3.49 2.75 8.65
CA VAL A 25 -2.92 1.46 8.22
C VAL A 25 -1.39 1.53 8.25
N THR A 26 -0.80 2.58 7.68
CA THR A 26 0.66 2.74 7.61
C THR A 26 1.29 2.81 9.00
N LEU A 27 0.68 3.56 9.92
CA LEU A 27 1.18 3.72 11.29
C LEU A 27 1.06 2.45 12.14
N ALA A 28 0.11 1.57 11.81
CA ALA A 28 -0.05 0.27 12.47
C ALA A 28 1.08 -0.72 12.10
N HIS A 29 1.70 -0.57 10.93
CA HIS A 29 2.69 -1.50 10.39
C HIS A 29 4.06 -0.82 10.21
N ARG A 30 4.71 -0.42 11.31
CA ARG A 30 5.95 0.39 11.30
C ARG A 30 7.16 -0.27 10.62
N GLY A 31 7.14 -1.60 10.40
CA GLY A 31 8.14 -2.32 9.62
C GLY A 31 8.05 -2.08 8.11
N TRP A 32 7.02 -1.35 7.66
CA TRP A 32 6.68 -1.22 6.25
C TRP A 32 6.67 0.25 5.79
N CYS A 33 7.27 0.50 4.63
CA CYS A 33 7.17 1.76 3.90
C CYS A 33 5.99 1.72 2.95
N ALA A 34 4.87 2.33 3.32
CA ALA A 34 3.70 2.45 2.46
C ALA A 34 3.74 3.71 1.58
N ARG A 35 3.23 3.58 0.36
CA ARG A 35 2.95 4.69 -0.56
C ARG A 35 1.68 4.40 -1.35
N TYR A 36 1.15 5.42 -2.00
CA TYR A 36 0.15 5.27 -3.05
C TYR A 36 0.59 6.02 -4.31
N SER A 37 0.28 5.46 -5.47
CA SER A 37 0.48 6.06 -6.79
C SER A 37 -0.80 5.90 -7.62
N ALA A 38 -0.90 6.59 -8.77
CA ALA A 38 -1.94 6.29 -9.75
C ALA A 38 -1.34 5.77 -11.05
N ASP A 39 -2.09 4.90 -11.72
CA ASP A 39 -1.77 4.40 -13.06
C ASP A 39 -2.35 5.27 -14.17
N GLU A 40 -2.12 4.90 -15.43
CA GLU A 40 -2.56 5.66 -16.61
C GLU A 40 -4.08 5.89 -16.69
N SER A 41 -4.88 5.06 -16.02
CA SER A 41 -6.35 5.22 -15.92
C SER A 41 -6.76 6.17 -14.81
N GLY A 42 -5.83 6.55 -13.93
CA GLY A 42 -6.07 7.33 -12.73
C GLY A 42 -6.45 6.50 -11.51
N ASP A 43 -6.37 5.17 -11.61
CA ASP A 43 -6.70 4.28 -10.51
C ASP A 43 -5.57 4.27 -9.48
N VAL A 44 -5.93 4.45 -8.21
CA VAL A 44 -4.96 4.53 -7.11
C VAL A 44 -4.49 3.14 -6.72
N TYR A 45 -3.19 2.92 -6.78
CA TYR A 45 -2.52 1.72 -6.32
C TYR A 45 -1.82 1.99 -4.99
N TYR A 46 -2.19 1.23 -3.96
CA TYR A 46 -1.56 1.24 -2.64
C TYR A 46 -0.51 0.14 -2.58
N GLN A 47 0.68 0.46 -2.09
CA GLN A 47 1.73 -0.52 -1.90
C GLN A 47 2.58 -0.26 -0.68
N ALA A 48 3.20 -1.30 -0.16
CA ALA A 48 4.14 -1.24 0.93
C ALA A 48 5.33 -2.16 0.69
N VAL A 49 6.50 -1.74 1.17
CA VAL A 49 7.74 -2.52 1.13
C VAL A 49 8.28 -2.70 2.54
N HIS A 50 8.57 -3.94 2.94
CA HIS A 50 9.14 -4.23 4.25
C HIS A 50 10.61 -3.80 4.32
N HIS A 51 10.99 -3.07 5.36
CA HIS A 51 12.32 -2.48 5.51
C HIS A 51 13.47 -3.51 5.57
N GLY A 52 13.22 -4.69 6.13
CA GLY A 52 14.25 -5.71 6.33
C GLY A 52 14.39 -6.70 5.18
N SER A 53 13.26 -7.19 4.66
CA SER A 53 13.23 -8.28 3.68
C SER A 53 13.06 -7.81 2.24
N GLY A 54 12.56 -6.59 2.02
CA GLY A 54 12.20 -6.10 0.68
C GLY A 54 10.89 -6.69 0.15
N ASP A 55 10.14 -7.44 0.96
CA ASP A 55 8.84 -7.97 0.57
C ASP A 55 7.89 -6.84 0.19
N THR A 56 7.15 -7.04 -0.89
CA THR A 56 6.23 -6.03 -1.44
C THR A 56 4.80 -6.54 -1.39
N VAL A 57 3.91 -5.68 -0.90
CA VAL A 57 2.45 -5.89 -0.91
C VAL A 57 1.83 -4.73 -1.67
N GLY A 58 0.80 -4.98 -2.49
CA GLY A 58 0.04 -3.90 -3.09
C GLY A 58 -1.31 -4.31 -3.66
N SER A 59 -2.22 -3.33 -3.73
CA SER A 59 -3.59 -3.48 -4.21
C SER A 59 -4.16 -2.13 -4.67
N TYR A 60 -5.12 -2.18 -5.59
CA TYR A 60 -5.92 -1.02 -5.99
C TYR A 60 -7.07 -0.70 -5.01
N ASP A 61 -7.32 -1.58 -4.05
CA ASP A 61 -8.35 -1.42 -3.04
C ASP A 61 -7.69 -1.27 -1.65
N LEU A 62 -8.07 -0.23 -0.91
CA LEU A 62 -7.44 0.10 0.36
C LEU A 62 -7.71 -0.95 1.45
N ASP A 63 -8.92 -1.53 1.48
CA ASP A 63 -9.28 -2.54 2.46
C ASP A 63 -8.54 -3.86 2.19
N ARG A 64 -8.45 -4.25 0.92
CA ARG A 64 -7.64 -5.38 0.49
C ARG A 64 -6.16 -5.16 0.78
N PHE A 65 -5.64 -3.96 0.53
CA PHE A 65 -4.27 -3.60 0.89
C PHE A 65 -4.03 -3.77 2.40
N ALA A 66 -4.91 -3.25 3.25
CA ALA A 66 -4.79 -3.39 4.70
C ALA A 66 -4.78 -4.87 5.15
N LEU A 67 -5.66 -5.70 4.59
CA LEU A 67 -5.70 -7.14 4.87
C LEU A 67 -4.42 -7.86 4.45
N LEU A 68 -3.93 -7.57 3.23
CA LEU A 68 -2.69 -8.17 2.73
C LEU A 68 -1.47 -7.74 3.55
N LEU A 69 -1.42 -6.47 3.95
CA LEU A 69 -0.33 -5.93 4.76
C LEU A 69 -0.31 -6.58 6.14
N ALA A 70 -1.45 -6.69 6.81
CA ALA A 70 -1.55 -7.36 8.11
C ALA A 70 -1.11 -8.84 8.04
N ALA A 71 -1.49 -9.55 6.97
CA ALA A 71 -1.07 -10.93 6.75
C ALA A 71 0.44 -11.05 6.52
N ALA A 72 1.03 -10.15 5.73
CA ALA A 72 2.47 -10.13 5.46
C ALA A 72 3.29 -9.76 6.69
N ASP A 73 2.83 -8.78 7.47
CA ASP A 73 3.46 -8.35 8.72
C ASP A 73 3.47 -9.49 9.76
N ALA A 74 2.35 -10.21 9.90
CA ALA A 74 2.27 -11.39 10.76
C ALA A 74 3.17 -12.55 10.31
N ALA A 75 3.47 -12.65 9.01
CA ALA A 75 4.41 -13.62 8.48
C ALA A 75 5.87 -13.22 8.72
N ALA A 76 6.19 -11.92 8.63
CA ALA A 76 7.53 -11.37 8.87
C ALA A 76 7.95 -11.40 10.35
N ALA A 77 6.99 -11.48 11.28
CA ALA A 77 7.24 -11.56 12.72
C ALA A 77 7.61 -12.98 13.23
N ARG A 78 7.70 -13.98 12.34
CA ARG A 78 8.01 -15.37 12.67
C ARG A 78 9.45 -15.73 12.31
#